data_AF-A0A4S8FDB9-F1
#
_entry.id   AF-A0A4S8FDB9-F1
#
_cell.length_a   1.000
_cell.length_b   1.000
_cell.length_c   1.000
_cell.angle_alpha   90.00
_cell.angle_beta   90.00
_cell.angle_gamma   90.00
#
_symmetry.space_group_name_H-M   'P 1'
#
loop_
_entity.id
_entity.type
_entity.pdbx_description
1 polymer ?
#
loop_
_entity_poly.entity_id
_entity_poly.type
_entity_poly.pdbx_seq_one_letter_code
_entity_poly.pdbx_strand_id
1 'polypeptide(L)'
;MAWSNSGAALWVCLVIAVAAASISYTITMTELFAPLRAWSQKLGHMIGYLFTCFYCMSHWVVIAAVLIYQPRLIQSEFLVVDLIVSTFFTITLSAMVCGVLFKVFLTAMTMKLKKKEVTEALSK
;
A
#
# COMPACT_ATOMS: atom_id res chain seq x y z
N MET A 1 28.83 -15.79 -8.62
CA MET A 1 28.12 -14.82 -9.49
C MET A 1 26.78 -14.47 -8.83
N ALA A 2 26.80 -13.69 -7.74
CA ALA A 2 25.61 -13.45 -6.89
C ALA A 2 24.95 -12.07 -7.10
N TRP A 3 25.44 -11.28 -8.06
CA TRP A 3 25.13 -9.85 -8.19
C TRP A 3 24.41 -9.46 -9.50
N SER A 4 24.27 -10.33 -10.50
CA SER A 4 23.81 -9.87 -11.81
C SER A 4 22.31 -9.50 -11.88
N ASN A 5 21.52 -9.81 -10.84
CA ASN A 5 20.06 -9.59 -10.84
C ASN A 5 19.51 -8.83 -9.63
N SER A 6 20.35 -8.40 -8.67
CA SER A 6 19.88 -7.71 -7.46
C SER A 6 19.25 -6.34 -7.77
N GLY A 7 19.77 -5.63 -8.79
CA GLY A 7 19.18 -4.36 -9.25
C GLY A 7 17.78 -4.54 -9.84
N ALA A 8 17.57 -5.58 -10.63
CA ALA A 8 16.25 -5.92 -11.16
C ALA A 8 15.27 -6.31 -10.04
N ALA A 9 15.72 -7.10 -9.06
CA ALA A 9 14.90 -7.48 -7.90
C ALA A 9 14.50 -6.26 -7.05
N LEU A 10 15.43 -5.32 -6.82
CA LEU A 10 15.14 -4.05 -6.13
C LEU A 10 14.09 -3.23 -6.87
N TRP A 11 14.22 -3.12 -8.20
CA TRP A 11 13.23 -2.44 -9.03
C TRP A 11 11.85 -3.08 -8.94
N VAL A 12 11.77 -4.41 -9.01
CA VAL A 12 10.51 -5.14 -8.85
C VAL A 12 9.91 -4.90 -7.46
N CYS A 13 10.70 -4.95 -6.39
CA CYS A 13 10.22 -4.63 -5.03
C CYS A 13 9.66 -3.21 -4.94
N LEU A 14 10.33 -2.23 -5.56
CA LEU A 14 9.87 -0.84 -5.57
C LEU A 14 8.54 -0.69 -6.33
N VAL A 15 8.41 -1.30 -7.51
CA VAL A 15 7.17 -1.28 -8.29
C VAL A 15 6.03 -1.94 -7.50
N ILE A 16 6.29 -3.11 -6.88
CA ILE A 16 5.32 -3.79 -6.03
C ILE A 16 4.90 -2.90 -4.86
N ALA A 17 5.86 -2.26 -4.18
CA ALA A 17 5.58 -1.41 -3.03
C ALA A 17 4.64 -0.24 -3.38
N VAL A 18 4.89 0.44 -4.51
CA VAL A 18 4.08 1.56 -5.00
C VAL A 18 2.70 1.08 -5.44
N ALA A 19 2.63 0.01 -6.23
CA ALA A 19 1.37 -0.57 -6.67
C ALA A 19 0.53 -1.05 -5.49
N ALA A 20 1.14 -1.76 -4.54
CA ALA A 20 0.46 -2.26 -3.35
C ALA A 20 -0.09 -1.13 -2.48
N ALA A 21 0.68 -0.05 -2.29
CA ALA A 21 0.22 1.13 -1.56
C ALA A 21 -0.98 1.79 -2.26
N SER A 22 -0.91 1.95 -3.58
CA SER A 22 -1.98 2.53 -4.40
C SER A 22 -3.26 1.68 -4.36
N ILE A 23 -3.16 0.38 -4.65
CA ILE A 23 -4.29 -0.57 -4.60
C ILE A 23 -4.94 -0.55 -3.22
N SER A 24 -4.14 -0.58 -2.16
CA SER A 24 -4.64 -0.58 -0.79
C SER A 24 -5.35 0.72 -0.45
N TYR A 25 -4.82 1.86 -0.89
CA TYR A 25 -5.49 3.15 -0.73
C TYR A 25 -6.82 3.16 -1.49
N THR A 26 -6.84 2.67 -2.74
CA THR A 26 -8.05 2.59 -3.55
C THR A 26 -9.13 1.75 -2.85
N ILE A 27 -8.79 0.54 -2.39
CA ILE A 27 -9.75 -0.36 -1.73
C ILE A 27 -10.27 0.25 -0.41
N THR A 28 -9.40 0.89 0.37
CA THR A 28 -9.76 1.33 1.71
C THR A 28 -10.40 2.72 1.77
N MET A 29 -10.09 3.61 0.81
CA MET A 29 -10.50 5.02 0.84
C MET A 29 -11.48 5.44 -0.24
N THR A 30 -11.60 4.72 -1.36
CA THR A 30 -12.52 5.15 -2.42
C THR A 30 -13.95 4.68 -2.15
N GLU A 31 -14.91 5.50 -2.59
CA GLU A 31 -16.35 5.22 -2.45
C GLU A 31 -16.78 3.96 -3.22
N LEU A 32 -16.08 3.63 -4.31
CA LEU A 32 -16.36 2.43 -5.12
C LEU A 32 -16.32 1.15 -4.27
N PHE A 33 -15.42 1.10 -3.28
CA PHE A 33 -15.25 -0.06 -2.41
C PHE A 33 -15.98 0.08 -1.06
N ALA A 34 -16.83 1.10 -0.87
CA ALA A 34 -17.65 1.23 0.34
C ALA A 34 -18.54 -0.01 0.60
N PRO A 35 -19.21 -0.62 -0.40
CA PRO A 35 -20.00 -1.83 -0.18
C PRO A 35 -19.15 -3.02 0.27
N LEU A 36 -17.95 -3.20 -0.31
CA LEU A 36 -17.01 -4.26 0.07
C LEU A 36 -16.57 -4.10 1.53
N ARG A 37 -16.23 -2.87 1.94
CA ARG A 37 -15.85 -2.55 3.32
C ARG A 37 -17.00 -2.79 4.29
N ALA A 38 -18.21 -2.36 3.95
CA ALA A 38 -19.38 -2.60 4.80
C ALA A 38 -19.70 -4.09 4.94
N TRP A 39 -19.52 -4.87 3.87
CA TRP A 39 -19.67 -6.32 3.92
C TRP A 39 -18.59 -7.00 4.76
N SER A 40 -17.31 -6.59 4.63
CA SER A 40 -16.20 -7.19 5.37
C SER A 40 -16.34 -7.01 6.88
N GLN A 41 -16.94 -5.90 7.36
CA GLN A 41 -17.25 -5.70 8.78
C GLN A 41 -18.18 -6.79 9.36
N LYS A 42 -19.01 -7.44 8.52
CA LYS A 42 -19.91 -8.51 8.95
C LYS A 42 -19.20 -9.85 9.14
N LEU A 43 -17.99 -10.00 8.59
CA LEU A 43 -17.21 -11.24 8.66
C LEU A 43 -16.36 -11.35 9.94
N GLY A 44 -16.36 -10.32 10.77
CA GLY A 44 -15.64 -10.27 12.04
C GLY A 44 -14.64 -9.12 12.10
N HIS A 45 -14.22 -8.78 13.33
CA HIS A 45 -13.41 -7.60 13.62
C HIS A 45 -12.09 -7.55 12.85
N MET A 46 -11.35 -8.67 12.76
CA MET A 46 -10.04 -8.71 12.10
C MET A 46 -10.13 -8.50 10.59
N ILE A 47 -11.08 -9.17 9.93
CA ILE A 47 -11.29 -9.04 8.48
C ILE A 47 -11.82 -7.64 8.16
N GLY A 48 -12.77 -7.14 8.96
CA GLY A 48 -13.26 -5.76 8.85
C GLY A 48 -12.11 -4.75 8.90
N TYR A 49 -11.25 -4.85 9.91
CA TYR A 49 -10.12 -3.93 10.11
C TYR A 49 -9.16 -3.90 8.91
N LEU A 50 -8.88 -5.07 8.33
CA LEU A 50 -8.02 -5.20 7.15
C LEU A 50 -8.49 -4.32 5.98
N PHE A 51 -9.79 -4.35 5.67
CA PHE A 51 -10.37 -3.59 4.55
C PHE A 51 -10.61 -2.11 4.86
N THR A 52 -10.34 -1.65 6.09
CA THR A 52 -10.43 -0.23 6.46
C THR A 52 -9.08 0.44 6.67
N CYS A 53 -8.01 -0.35 6.77
CA CYS A 53 -6.66 0.12 7.06
C CYS A 53 -5.77 -0.03 5.81
N PHE A 54 -5.47 1.08 5.12
CA PHE A 54 -4.64 1.05 3.90
C PHE A 54 -3.24 0.45 4.15
N TYR A 55 -2.67 0.69 5.33
CA TYR A 55 -1.39 0.12 5.76
C TYR A 55 -1.50 -1.40 5.91
N CYS A 56 -2.55 -1.88 6.56
CA CYS A 56 -2.78 -3.30 6.79
C CYS A 56 -3.02 -4.02 5.46
N MET A 57 -3.88 -3.45 4.61
CA MET A 57 -4.18 -3.99 3.29
C MET A 57 -2.92 -4.08 2.42
N SER A 58 -1.99 -3.11 2.51
CA SER A 58 -0.77 -3.13 1.70
C SER A 58 0.15 -4.30 2.02
N HIS A 59 0.15 -4.80 3.25
CA HIS A 59 0.94 -5.98 3.63
C HIS A 59 0.48 -7.20 2.84
N TRP A 60 -0.84 -7.41 2.79
CA TRP A 60 -1.42 -8.55 2.09
C TRP A 60 -1.26 -8.45 0.58
N VAL A 61 -1.37 -7.24 0.01
CA VAL A 61 -1.11 -7.02 -1.42
C VAL A 61 0.37 -7.27 -1.74
N VAL A 62 1.31 -6.82 -0.89
CA VAL A 62 2.75 -7.12 -1.06
C VAL A 62 3.01 -8.62 -0.95
N ILE A 63 2.47 -9.31 0.05
CA ILE A 63 2.65 -10.75 0.23
C ILE A 63 2.17 -11.50 -1.02
N ALA A 64 0.97 -11.18 -1.51
CA ALA A 64 0.43 -11.78 -2.73
C ALA A 64 1.33 -11.52 -3.95
N ALA A 65 1.78 -10.27 -4.13
CA ALA A 65 2.65 -9.91 -5.25
C ALA A 65 4.02 -10.60 -5.18
N VAL A 66 4.65 -10.67 -4.00
CA VAL A 66 5.94 -11.35 -3.83
C VAL A 66 5.82 -12.85 -4.07
N LEU A 67 4.71 -13.48 -3.69
CA LEU A 67 4.45 -14.89 -4.00
C LEU A 67 4.34 -15.15 -5.52
N ILE A 68 3.76 -14.20 -6.27
CA ILE A 68 3.60 -14.31 -7.73
C ILE A 68 4.91 -14.00 -8.47
N TYR A 69 5.54 -12.86 -8.18
CA TYR A 69 6.68 -12.35 -8.94
C TYR A 69 8.03 -12.86 -8.41
N GLN A 70 8.06 -13.39 -7.18
CA GLN A 70 9.24 -13.96 -6.53
C GLN A 70 10.52 -13.12 -6.65
N PRO A 71 10.50 -11.80 -6.35
CA PRO A 71 11.71 -11.01 -6.34
C PRO A 71 12.66 -11.55 -5.26
N ARG A 72 13.90 -11.88 -5.64
CA ARG A 72 14.94 -12.33 -4.70
C ARG A 72 16.02 -11.27 -4.58
N LEU A 73 15.98 -10.50 -3.48
CA LEU A 73 16.98 -9.47 -3.19
C LEU A 73 18.32 -10.07 -2.80
N ILE A 74 18.27 -11.13 -2.00
CA ILE A 74 19.40 -11.94 -1.57
C ILE A 74 19.21 -13.31 -2.21
N GLN A 75 20.31 -13.92 -2.64
CA GLN A 75 20.31 -15.27 -3.20
C GLN A 75 21.03 -16.19 -2.23
N SER A 76 20.27 -17.10 -1.62
CA SER A 76 20.79 -18.20 -0.81
C SER A 76 20.29 -19.55 -1.35
N GLU A 77 20.75 -20.65 -0.75
CA GLU A 77 20.23 -21.99 -1.04
C GLU A 77 18.76 -22.17 -0.57
N PHE A 78 18.24 -21.25 0.25
CA PHE A 78 16.91 -21.34 0.85
C PHE A 78 15.93 -20.32 0.25
N LEU A 79 15.17 -20.75 -0.77
CA LEU A 79 14.17 -19.94 -1.45
C LEU A 79 13.20 -19.20 -0.51
N VAL A 80 12.67 -19.91 0.48
CA VAL A 80 11.66 -19.35 1.40
C VAL A 80 12.24 -18.19 2.22
N VAL A 81 13.51 -18.31 2.65
CA VAL A 81 14.18 -17.27 3.42
C VAL A 81 14.40 -16.02 2.56
N ASP A 82 14.84 -16.20 1.30
CA ASP A 82 15.04 -15.09 0.37
C ASP A 82 13.73 -14.32 0.08
N LEU A 83 12.62 -15.05 -0.06
CA LEU A 83 11.30 -14.45 -0.26
C LEU A 83 10.82 -13.73 0.98
N ILE A 84 11.01 -14.29 2.19
CA ILE A 84 10.63 -13.62 3.44
C ILE A 84 11.36 -12.29 3.56
N VAL A 85 12.68 -12.27 3.34
CA VAL A 85 13.47 -11.03 3.37
C VAL A 85 12.94 -10.03 2.34
N SER A 86 12.66 -10.48 1.12
CA SER A 86 12.14 -9.63 0.05
C SER A 86 10.73 -9.11 0.34
N THR A 87 9.88 -9.92 0.98
CA THR A 87 8.55 -9.52 1.46
C THR A 87 8.64 -8.40 2.48
N PHE A 88 9.41 -8.58 3.56
CA PHE A 88 9.49 -7.56 4.61
C PHE A 88 10.18 -6.27 4.15
N PHE A 89 11.18 -6.39 3.27
CA PHE A 89 11.76 -5.22 2.60
C PHE A 89 10.71 -4.46 1.80
N THR A 90 9.93 -5.18 0.97
CA THR A 90 8.89 -4.58 0.13
C THR A 90 7.74 -4.01 0.96
N ILE A 91 7.36 -4.64 2.06
CA ILE A 91 6.37 -4.13 3.03
C ILE A 91 6.85 -2.80 3.60
N THR A 92 8.12 -2.71 4.00
CA THR A 92 8.71 -1.48 4.54
C THR A 92 8.65 -0.34 3.52
N LEU A 93 9.04 -0.62 2.26
CA LEU A 93 8.91 0.36 1.18
C LEU A 93 7.45 0.77 0.96
N SER A 94 6.52 -0.21 0.95
CA SER A 94 5.10 0.07 0.76
C SER A 94 4.54 0.94 1.88
N ALA A 95 4.96 0.70 3.12
CA ALA A 95 4.59 1.52 4.27
C ALA A 95 5.06 2.98 4.12
N MET A 96 6.29 3.19 3.64
CA MET A 96 6.79 4.54 3.35
C MET A 96 5.95 5.21 2.26
N VAL A 97 5.63 4.50 1.18
CA VAL A 97 4.77 5.02 0.10
C VAL A 97 3.37 5.33 0.62
N CYS A 98 2.77 4.45 1.41
CA CYS A 98 1.49 4.68 2.09
C CYS A 98 1.52 5.97 2.93
N GLY A 99 2.60 6.21 3.69
CA GLY A 99 2.78 7.44 4.46
C GLY A 99 2.87 8.69 3.58
N VAL A 100 3.59 8.61 2.45
CA VAL A 100 3.65 9.69 1.45
C VAL A 100 2.28 9.96 0.85
N LEU A 101 1.58 8.93 0.36
CA LEU A 101 0.23 9.04 -0.21
C LEU A 101 -0.75 9.68 0.78
N PHE A 102 -0.70 9.26 2.05
CA PHE A 102 -1.55 9.81 3.09
C PHE A 102 -1.26 11.31 3.34
N LYS A 103 0.02 11.71 3.39
CA LYS A 103 0.39 13.14 3.50
C LYS A 103 -0.08 13.97 2.31
N VAL A 104 0.06 13.45 1.09
CA VAL A 104 -0.44 14.12 -0.12
C VAL A 104 -1.96 14.28 -0.05
N PHE A 105 -2.68 13.24 0.36
CA PHE A 105 -4.13 13.30 0.53
C PHE A 105 -4.56 14.32 1.58
N LEU A 106 -3.94 14.34 2.76
CA LEU A 106 -4.23 15.32 3.80
C LEU A 106 -3.99 16.75 3.31
N THR A 107 -2.91 16.97 2.57
CA THR A 107 -2.62 18.28 1.97
C THR A 107 -3.72 18.70 1.00
N ALA A 108 -4.15 17.79 0.12
CA ALA A 108 -5.23 18.05 -0.84
C ALA A 108 -6.57 18.36 -0.14
N MET A 109 -6.90 17.64 0.93
CA MET A 109 -8.11 17.87 1.72
C MET A 109 -8.09 19.22 2.43
N THR A 110 -6.96 19.59 3.05
CA THR A 110 -6.78 20.90 3.68
C THR A 110 -6.94 22.04 2.68
N MET A 111 -6.38 21.89 1.47
CA MET A 111 -6.56 22.88 0.40
C MET A 111 -8.02 23.01 -0.05
N LYS A 112 -8.75 21.89 -0.13
CA LYS A 112 -10.18 21.88 -0.47
C LYS A 112 -11.03 22.57 0.60
N LEU A 113 -10.76 22.32 1.88
CA LEU A 113 -11.44 22.97 3.00
C LEU A 113 -11.19 24.48 3.00
N LYS A 114 -9.92 24.90 2.91
CA LYS A 114 -9.55 26.32 2.85
C LYS A 114 -10.19 27.04 1.65
N LYS A 115 -10.27 26.39 0.49
CA LYS A 115 -10.96 26.94 -0.68
C LYS A 115 -12.45 27.15 -0.41
N LYS A 116 -13.11 26.19 0.26
CA LYS A 116 -14.52 26.29 0.63
C LYS A 116 -14.76 27.47 1.59
N GLU A 117 -13.93 27.63 2.62
CA GLU A 117 -14.01 28.74 3.58
C GLU A 117 -13.85 30.12 2.90
N VAL A 118 -12.88 30.27 1.99
CA VAL A 118 -12.67 31.52 1.25
C VAL A 118 -13.85 31.83 0.33
N THR A 119 -14.40 30.84 -0.35
CA THR A 119 -15.60 31.03 -1.20
C THR A 119 -16.82 31.44 -0.37
N GLU A 120 -17.02 30.82 0.79
CA GLU A 120 -18.12 31.18 1.71
C GLU A 120 -17.95 32.61 2.26
N ALA A 121 -16.72 33.04 2.56
CA ALA A 121 -16.42 34.39 3.04
C ALA A 121 -16.63 35.48 1.96
N LEU A 122 -16.36 35.18 0.69
CA LEU A 122 -16.59 36.10 -0.44
C LEU A 122 -18.07 36.19 -0.86
N SER A 123 -18.88 35.20 -0.47
CA SER A 123 -20.33 35.17 -0.74
C SER A 123 -21.18 35.88 0.32
N LYS A 124 -20.54 36.39 1.40
CA LYS A 124 -21.13 37.23 2.44
C LYS A 124 -20.74 38.68 2.22
#